data_AF-A0AAE3C8B7-F1
#
_entry.id   AF-A0AAE3C8B7-F1
#
_cell.length_a   1.000
_cell.length_b   1.000
_cell.length_c   1.000
_cell.angle_alpha   90.00
_cell.angle_beta   90.00
_cell.angle_gamma   90.00
#
_symmetry.space_group_name_H-M   'P 1'
#
loop_
_entity.id
_entity.type
_entity.pdbx_description
1 polymer ?
#
loop_
_entity_poly.entity_id
_entity_poly.type
_entity_poly.pdbx_seq_one_letter_code
_entity_poly.pdbx_strand_id
1 'polypeptide(L)'
;NANSISDALTEFKVAEKVNHRALIIPGMAARFKGEIEDLSGWDVYVGPKDSGAIGDFLRDKYRAPTGLKYVGDPGKESPVFLATNNIKSFYEIKKPLLDANASAWLLVVDTEGLDFETAVKEKKLDAEAIKKVMQEGGADEQITKKELVIPPAAESLKTSIESATKWKVKVLPPEKIPDLIKK
;
A
#
# COMPACT_ATOMS: atom_id res chain seq x y z
N ASN A 1 8.37 19.26 -18.01
CA ASN A 1 9.29 19.17 -16.86
C ASN A 1 8.47 18.67 -15.66
N ALA A 2 9.08 18.33 -14.53
CA ALA A 2 8.35 17.79 -13.38
C ALA A 2 7.30 18.77 -12.82
N ASN A 3 7.66 20.06 -12.73
CA ASN A 3 6.76 21.12 -12.27
C ASN A 3 5.46 21.18 -13.07
N SER A 4 5.51 21.24 -14.40
CA SER A 4 4.28 21.29 -15.22
C SER A 4 3.39 20.06 -15.06
N ILE A 5 3.95 18.89 -14.73
CA ILE A 5 3.17 17.68 -14.48
C ILE A 5 2.46 17.77 -13.11
N SER A 6 3.17 18.26 -12.09
CA SER A 6 2.59 18.50 -10.76
C SER A 6 1.52 19.60 -10.78
N ASP A 7 1.78 20.68 -11.51
CA ASP A 7 0.84 21.79 -11.70
C ASP A 7 -0.43 21.29 -12.40
N ALA A 8 -0.30 20.49 -13.47
CA ALA A 8 -1.42 19.87 -14.16
C ALA A 8 -2.25 18.95 -13.24
N LEU A 9 -1.61 18.13 -12.39
CA LEU A 9 -2.33 17.29 -11.42
C LEU A 9 -3.24 18.13 -10.50
N THR A 10 -2.74 19.29 -10.09
CA THR A 10 -3.45 20.22 -9.21
C THR A 10 -4.54 20.98 -9.97
N GLU A 11 -4.23 21.48 -11.16
CA GLU A 11 -5.15 22.23 -12.04
C GLU A 11 -6.37 21.38 -12.45
N PHE A 12 -6.13 20.13 -12.87
CA PHE A 12 -7.21 19.21 -13.28
C PHE A 12 -7.91 18.53 -12.10
N LYS A 13 -7.50 18.85 -10.86
CA LYS A 13 -8.00 18.27 -9.61
C LYS A 13 -8.10 16.75 -9.65
N VAL A 14 -7.03 16.11 -10.15
CA VAL A 14 -7.02 14.67 -10.41
C VAL A 14 -7.27 13.90 -9.11
N ALA A 15 -6.81 14.42 -7.97
CA ALA A 15 -7.04 13.86 -6.64
C ALA A 15 -8.54 13.65 -6.29
N GLU A 16 -9.46 14.42 -6.87
CA GLU A 16 -10.90 14.27 -6.63
C GLU A 16 -11.55 13.23 -7.57
N LYS A 17 -10.92 12.94 -8.70
CA LYS A 17 -11.46 12.03 -9.73
C LYS A 17 -11.03 10.59 -9.54
N VAL A 18 -9.91 10.36 -8.88
CA VAL A 18 -9.36 9.02 -8.65
C VAL A 18 -9.30 8.69 -7.17
N ASN A 19 -9.55 7.42 -6.85
CA ASN A 19 -9.44 6.91 -5.48
C ASN A 19 -8.00 6.52 -5.09
N HIS A 20 -7.03 6.80 -5.96
CA HIS A 20 -5.62 6.48 -5.78
C HIS A 20 -4.75 7.70 -6.07
N ARG A 21 -3.54 7.76 -5.50
CA ARG A 21 -2.52 8.76 -5.83
C ARG A 21 -1.38 8.16 -6.65
N ALA A 22 -1.73 7.31 -7.61
CA ALA A 22 -0.77 6.70 -8.52
C ALA A 22 -0.82 7.38 -9.89
N LEU A 23 0.34 7.80 -10.40
CA LEU A 23 0.50 8.40 -11.74
C LEU A 23 1.37 7.49 -12.60
N ILE A 24 0.92 7.10 -13.78
CA ILE A 24 1.73 6.37 -14.75
C ILE A 24 2.30 7.36 -15.76
N ILE A 25 3.62 7.46 -15.85
CA ILE A 25 4.33 8.30 -16.83
C ILE A 25 4.92 7.41 -17.93
N PRO A 26 5.00 7.86 -19.19
CA PRO A 26 5.62 7.07 -20.25
C PRO A 26 7.11 6.82 -19.96
N GLY A 27 7.66 5.74 -20.50
CA GLY A 27 9.07 5.37 -20.30
C GLY A 27 10.08 6.45 -20.67
N MET A 28 9.72 7.37 -21.58
CA MET A 28 10.56 8.53 -21.95
C MET A 28 10.63 9.61 -20.85
N ALA A 29 9.63 9.66 -19.98
CA ALA A 29 9.55 10.59 -18.86
C ALA A 29 10.16 10.02 -17.57
N ALA A 30 10.69 8.79 -17.58
CA ALA A 30 11.24 8.10 -16.42
C ALA A 30 12.24 8.94 -15.60
N ARG A 31 13.02 9.80 -16.27
CA ARG A 31 13.97 10.73 -15.62
C ARG A 31 13.33 11.70 -14.63
N PHE A 32 12.03 11.98 -14.77
CA PHE A 32 11.30 12.92 -13.92
C PHE A 32 10.57 12.21 -12.77
N LYS A 33 10.63 10.87 -12.67
CA LYS A 33 9.91 10.09 -11.65
C LYS A 33 10.12 10.65 -10.24
N GLY A 34 11.39 10.77 -9.82
CA GLY A 34 11.72 11.22 -8.46
C GLY A 34 11.23 12.63 -8.17
N GLU A 35 11.51 13.58 -9.08
CA GLU A 35 11.03 14.96 -8.91
C GLU A 35 9.50 15.05 -8.85
N ILE A 36 8.76 14.25 -9.62
CA ILE A 36 7.29 14.26 -9.57
C ILE A 36 6.78 13.63 -8.27
N GLU A 37 7.39 12.53 -7.80
CA GLU A 37 7.04 11.90 -6.51
C GLU A 37 7.22 12.90 -5.36
N ASP A 38 8.35 13.61 -5.33
CA ASP A 38 8.66 14.59 -4.28
C ASP A 38 7.72 15.81 -4.33
N LEU A 39 7.40 16.32 -5.52
CA LEU A 39 6.58 17.52 -5.67
C LEU A 39 5.08 17.25 -5.46
N SER A 40 4.59 16.12 -5.99
CA SER A 40 3.16 15.81 -5.96
C SER A 40 2.77 15.00 -4.72
N GLY A 41 3.70 14.22 -4.15
CA GLY A 41 3.39 13.19 -3.17
C GLY A 41 2.59 12.01 -3.73
N TRP A 42 2.54 11.86 -5.07
CA TRP A 42 1.93 10.72 -5.76
C TRP A 42 2.98 9.63 -5.99
N ASP A 43 2.55 8.37 -5.96
CA ASP A 43 3.39 7.25 -6.35
C ASP A 43 3.49 7.22 -7.88
N VAL A 44 4.69 7.45 -8.44
CA VAL A 44 4.87 7.58 -9.90
C VAL A 44 5.42 6.29 -10.48
N TYR A 45 4.70 5.72 -11.43
CA TYR A 45 5.05 4.47 -12.11
C TYR A 45 5.56 4.77 -13.52
N VAL A 46 6.70 4.17 -13.88
CA VAL A 46 7.24 4.29 -15.23
C VAL A 46 6.58 3.25 -16.13
N GLY A 47 5.60 3.71 -16.89
CA GLY A 47 4.89 2.98 -17.92
C GLY A 47 5.72 2.67 -19.17
N PRO A 48 5.15 1.90 -20.10
CA PRO A 48 5.80 1.56 -21.35
C PRO A 48 6.05 2.80 -22.23
N LYS A 49 6.92 2.66 -23.23
CA LYS A 49 7.17 3.71 -24.22
C LYS A 49 6.00 3.92 -25.19
N ASP A 50 5.14 2.90 -25.32
CA ASP A 50 3.99 2.88 -26.23
C ASP A 50 2.70 2.59 -25.46
N SER A 51 1.62 3.32 -25.78
CA SER A 51 0.32 3.18 -25.11
C SER A 51 -0.35 1.83 -25.32
N GLY A 52 -0.01 1.09 -26.39
CA GLY A 52 -0.55 -0.24 -26.65
C GLY A 52 -0.16 -1.27 -25.59
N ALA A 53 1.02 -1.12 -24.99
CA ALA A 53 1.50 -1.99 -23.92
C ALA A 53 0.96 -1.62 -22.52
N ILE A 54 0.09 -0.59 -22.42
CA ILE A 54 -0.41 -0.16 -21.11
C ILE A 54 -1.29 -1.23 -20.46
N GLY A 55 -2.00 -2.03 -21.26
CA GLY A 55 -2.82 -3.13 -20.76
C GLY A 55 -2.00 -4.19 -20.04
N ASP A 56 -0.85 -4.56 -20.61
CA ASP A 56 0.06 -5.54 -19.99
C ASP A 56 0.83 -4.90 -18.83
N PHE A 57 1.21 -3.62 -18.95
CA PHE A 57 1.82 -2.88 -17.85
C PHE A 57 0.91 -2.80 -16.62
N LEU A 58 -0.38 -2.54 -16.81
CA LEU A 58 -1.35 -2.49 -15.71
C LEU A 58 -1.55 -3.86 -15.05
N ARG A 59 -1.36 -4.96 -15.78
CA ARG A 59 -1.43 -6.33 -15.23
C ARG A 59 -0.16 -6.75 -14.50
N ASP A 60 1.00 -6.48 -15.06
CA ASP A 60 2.27 -7.02 -14.57
C ASP A 60 3.07 -6.05 -13.68
N LYS A 61 2.98 -4.74 -13.93
CA LYS A 61 3.92 -3.74 -13.39
C LYS A 61 3.26 -2.68 -12.52
N TYR A 62 1.94 -2.51 -12.59
CA TYR A 62 1.18 -1.60 -11.74
C TYR A 62 0.90 -2.24 -10.38
N ARG A 63 1.95 -2.39 -9.58
CA ARG A 63 1.93 -3.02 -8.25
C ARG A 63 2.52 -2.09 -7.21
N ALA A 64 1.90 -2.02 -6.03
CA ALA A 64 2.42 -1.23 -4.93
C ALA A 64 3.77 -1.80 -4.44
N PRO A 65 4.72 -0.95 -4.03
CA PRO A 65 6.02 -1.42 -3.55
C PRO A 65 5.85 -2.27 -2.30
N THR A 66 6.36 -3.49 -2.35
CA THR A 66 6.27 -4.48 -1.28
C THR A 66 7.22 -4.14 -0.13
N GLY A 67 6.98 -4.75 1.04
CA GLY A 67 7.77 -4.50 2.25
C GLY A 67 7.04 -3.68 3.30
N LEU A 68 7.78 -3.31 4.35
CA LEU A 68 7.30 -2.40 5.38
C LEU A 68 7.37 -0.96 4.87
N LYS A 69 6.20 -0.37 4.65
CA LYS A 69 5.99 1.03 4.29
C LYS A 69 5.38 1.77 5.48
N TYR A 70 5.31 3.09 5.36
CA TYR A 70 4.73 3.95 6.37
C TYR A 70 3.86 5.02 5.73
N VAL A 71 2.87 5.48 6.49
CA VAL A 71 2.08 6.67 6.20
C VAL A 71 2.26 7.64 7.36
N GLY A 72 2.54 8.90 7.04
CA GLY A 72 2.89 9.90 8.05
C GLY A 72 4.24 9.61 8.69
N ASP A 73 4.31 9.78 10.00
CA ASP A 73 5.51 9.53 10.81
C ASP A 73 5.16 8.52 11.92
N PRO A 74 5.10 7.20 11.60
CA PRO A 74 4.66 6.20 12.56
C PRO A 74 5.75 5.93 13.59
N GLY A 75 5.35 6.02 14.86
CA GLY A 75 6.20 5.66 15.98
C GLY A 75 6.25 4.15 16.22
N LYS A 76 6.98 3.75 17.26
CA LYS A 76 7.08 2.34 17.68
C LYS A 76 5.76 1.76 18.22
N GLU A 77 4.81 2.62 18.58
CA GLU A 77 3.48 2.25 19.06
C GLU A 77 2.39 2.34 17.99
N SER A 78 2.75 2.76 16.77
CA SER A 78 1.79 2.90 15.68
C SER A 78 1.28 1.53 15.21
N PRO A 79 -0.02 1.43 14.85
CA PRO A 79 -0.59 0.20 14.32
C PRO A 79 0.05 -0.16 12.96
N VAL A 80 0.17 -1.46 12.70
CA VAL A 80 0.60 -1.99 11.41
C VAL A 80 -0.62 -2.48 10.65
N PHE A 81 -0.83 -2.02 9.43
CA PHE A 81 -1.89 -2.50 8.56
C PHE A 81 -1.33 -3.41 7.48
N LEU A 82 -1.96 -4.56 7.28
CA LEU A 82 -1.64 -5.47 6.18
C LEU A 82 -2.26 -4.96 4.88
N ALA A 83 -1.43 -4.78 3.86
CA ALA A 83 -1.82 -4.46 2.49
C ALA A 83 -1.26 -5.51 1.52
N THR A 84 -1.88 -5.68 0.37
CA THR A 84 -1.29 -6.42 -0.75
C THR A 84 -0.62 -5.45 -1.72
N ASN A 85 0.21 -5.97 -2.62
CA ASN A 85 0.79 -5.17 -3.71
C ASN A 85 -0.21 -4.85 -4.83
N ASN A 86 -1.49 -5.18 -4.67
CA ASN A 86 -2.56 -4.66 -5.50
C ASN A 86 -2.78 -3.18 -5.17
N ILE A 87 -2.67 -2.30 -6.17
CA ILE A 87 -2.74 -0.85 -5.96
C ILE A 87 -4.09 -0.40 -5.38
N LYS A 88 -5.19 -1.04 -5.77
CA LYS A 88 -6.51 -0.74 -5.21
C LYS A 88 -6.52 -1.03 -3.71
N SER A 89 -6.13 -2.25 -3.31
CA SER A 89 -6.06 -2.64 -1.90
C SER A 89 -5.09 -1.78 -1.08
N PHE A 90 -3.95 -1.39 -1.66
CA PHE A 90 -2.99 -0.49 -1.01
C PHE A 90 -3.60 0.89 -0.73
N TYR A 91 -4.27 1.50 -1.71
CA TYR A 91 -4.90 2.82 -1.50
C TYR A 91 -6.18 2.76 -0.66
N GLU A 92 -6.91 1.65 -0.63
CA GLU A 92 -8.03 1.46 0.29
C GLU A 92 -7.61 1.61 1.75
N ILE A 93 -6.37 1.25 2.09
CA ILE A 93 -5.82 1.39 3.43
C ILE A 93 -5.08 2.72 3.60
N LYS A 94 -4.28 3.13 2.61
CA LYS A 94 -3.48 4.37 2.66
C LYS A 94 -4.36 5.63 2.65
N LYS A 95 -5.48 5.66 1.89
CA LYS A 95 -6.34 6.85 1.74
C LYS A 95 -7.00 7.26 3.07
N PRO A 96 -7.69 6.37 3.82
CA PRO A 96 -8.23 6.71 5.13
C PRO A 96 -7.18 7.16 6.15
N LEU A 97 -5.96 6.60 6.09
CA LEU A 97 -4.85 7.03 6.96
C LEU A 97 -4.39 8.45 6.65
N LEU A 98 -4.25 8.79 5.36
CA LEU A 98 -3.92 10.13 4.91
C LEU A 98 -5.01 11.15 5.27
N ASP A 99 -6.28 10.81 4.99
CA ASP A 99 -7.43 11.68 5.29
C ASP A 99 -7.63 11.88 6.80
N ALA A 100 -7.30 10.87 7.62
CA ALA A 100 -7.32 10.97 9.07
C ALA A 100 -6.06 11.63 9.67
N ASN A 101 -5.11 12.05 8.83
CA ASN A 101 -3.80 12.57 9.22
C ASN A 101 -3.08 11.68 10.25
N ALA A 102 -3.12 10.39 10.01
CA ALA A 102 -2.72 9.37 10.96
C ALA A 102 -1.42 8.68 10.57
N SER A 103 -0.57 8.45 11.58
CA SER A 103 0.69 7.77 11.39
C SER A 103 0.58 6.26 11.62
N ALA A 104 0.76 5.47 10.57
CA ALA A 104 0.70 4.02 10.66
C ALA A 104 1.70 3.31 9.75
N TRP A 105 2.06 2.09 10.13
CA TRP A 105 2.87 1.19 9.32
C TRP A 105 1.99 0.44 8.34
N LEU A 106 2.47 0.24 7.12
CA LEU A 106 1.82 -0.52 6.05
C LEU A 106 2.70 -1.70 5.69
N LEU A 107 2.27 -2.92 6.01
CA LEU A 107 2.95 -4.14 5.62
C LEU A 107 2.41 -4.62 4.27
N VAL A 108 3.14 -4.37 3.19
CA VAL A 108 2.72 -4.69 1.83
C VAL A 108 3.30 -6.05 1.41
N VAL A 109 2.44 -7.05 1.26
CA VAL A 109 2.84 -8.40 0.82
C VAL A 109 2.78 -8.52 -0.70
N ASP A 110 3.76 -9.18 -1.31
CA ASP A 110 3.74 -9.48 -2.74
C ASP A 110 2.74 -10.59 -3.05
N THR A 111 1.58 -10.21 -3.59
CA THR A 111 0.55 -11.14 -4.06
C THR A 111 0.41 -11.09 -5.57
N GLU A 112 1.45 -10.67 -6.28
CA GLU A 112 1.44 -10.49 -7.74
C GLU A 112 0.33 -9.56 -8.28
N GLY A 113 -0.10 -8.60 -7.47
CA GLY A 113 -1.18 -7.67 -7.82
C GLY A 113 -2.58 -8.25 -7.63
N LEU A 114 -2.72 -9.39 -6.94
CA LEU A 114 -4.02 -9.97 -6.62
C LEU A 114 -4.66 -9.27 -5.39
N ASP A 115 -5.98 -9.12 -5.44
CA ASP A 115 -6.79 -8.70 -4.30
C ASP A 115 -6.73 -9.73 -3.16
N PHE A 116 -7.06 -9.31 -1.93
CA PHE A 116 -6.97 -10.17 -0.73
C PHE A 116 -7.67 -11.53 -0.88
N GLU A 117 -8.91 -11.56 -1.35
CA GLU A 117 -9.67 -12.80 -1.48
C GLU A 117 -9.02 -13.79 -2.46
N THR A 118 -8.54 -13.27 -3.60
CA THR A 118 -7.88 -14.06 -4.63
C THR A 118 -6.51 -14.52 -4.14
N ALA A 119 -5.73 -13.65 -3.50
CA ALA A 119 -4.43 -13.97 -2.96
C ALA A 119 -4.49 -15.06 -1.89
N VAL A 120 -5.52 -15.07 -1.04
CA VAL A 120 -5.76 -16.14 -0.06
C VAL A 120 -6.12 -17.44 -0.78
N LYS A 121 -7.01 -17.39 -1.77
CA LYS A 121 -7.42 -18.57 -2.56
C LYS A 121 -6.25 -19.20 -3.33
N GLU A 122 -5.41 -18.37 -3.93
CA GLU A 122 -4.22 -18.79 -4.69
C GLU A 122 -3.01 -19.11 -3.79
N LYS A 123 -3.16 -19.03 -2.46
CA LYS A 123 -2.09 -19.24 -1.48
C LYS A 123 -0.86 -18.35 -1.73
N LYS A 124 -1.09 -17.14 -2.26
CA LYS A 124 -0.08 -16.09 -2.42
C LYS A 124 -0.01 -15.20 -1.18
N LEU A 125 -1.12 -15.12 -0.44
CA LEU A 125 -1.18 -14.49 0.87
C LEU A 125 -1.38 -15.57 1.93
N ASP A 126 -0.34 -15.81 2.71
CA ASP A 126 -0.34 -16.77 3.81
C ASP A 126 0.48 -16.22 5.00
N ALA A 127 0.39 -16.92 6.13
CA ALA A 127 1.06 -16.48 7.36
C ALA A 127 2.60 -16.49 7.23
N GLU A 128 3.17 -17.35 6.38
CA GLU A 128 4.62 -17.39 6.13
C GLU A 128 5.05 -16.20 5.28
N ALA A 129 4.31 -15.88 4.21
CA ALA A 129 4.57 -14.70 3.38
C ALA A 129 4.54 -13.42 4.22
N ILE A 130 3.54 -13.27 5.08
CA ILE A 130 3.44 -12.12 6.00
C ILE A 130 4.63 -12.07 6.96
N LYS A 131 4.95 -13.21 7.60
CA LYS A 131 6.09 -13.31 8.51
C LYS A 131 7.40 -12.96 7.84
N LYS A 132 7.61 -13.43 6.60
CA LYS A 132 8.80 -13.13 5.80
C LYS A 132 8.92 -11.63 5.56
N VAL A 133 7.85 -10.98 5.11
CA VAL A 133 7.84 -9.53 4.86
C VAL A 133 8.04 -8.74 6.17
N MET A 134 7.50 -9.20 7.30
CA MET A 134 7.75 -8.58 8.60
C MET A 134 9.22 -8.66 9.00
N GLN A 135 9.86 -9.81 8.78
CA GLN A 135 11.27 -10.02 9.07
C GLN A 135 12.16 -9.19 8.13
N GLU A 136 11.88 -9.20 6.83
CA GLU A 136 12.61 -8.39 5.84
C GLU A 136 12.44 -6.90 6.09
N GLY A 137 11.27 -6.47 6.56
CA GLY A 137 10.98 -5.08 6.92
C GLY A 137 11.52 -4.65 8.28
N GLY A 138 12.09 -5.56 9.08
CA GLY A 138 12.54 -5.26 10.44
C GLY A 138 11.40 -4.81 11.37
N ALA A 139 10.17 -5.29 11.11
CA ALA A 139 8.99 -4.84 11.85
C ALA A 139 9.09 -5.18 13.35
N ASP A 140 9.69 -6.33 13.70
CA ASP A 140 9.90 -6.73 15.09
C ASP A 140 10.84 -5.82 15.88
N GLU A 141 11.77 -5.11 15.22
CA GLU A 141 12.70 -4.18 15.86
C GLU A 141 12.13 -2.76 15.93
N GLN A 142 11.37 -2.37 14.90
CA GLN A 142 10.83 -1.01 14.77
C GLN A 142 9.51 -0.83 15.53
N ILE A 143 8.72 -1.88 15.71
CA ILE A 143 7.38 -1.80 16.29
C ILE A 143 7.34 -2.56 17.62
N THR A 144 7.12 -1.81 18.69
CA THR A 144 6.96 -2.36 20.05
C THR A 144 5.53 -2.85 20.27
N LYS A 145 4.54 -2.19 19.64
CA LYS A 145 3.15 -2.61 19.66
C LYS A 145 2.91 -3.70 18.63
N LYS A 146 3.05 -4.95 19.05
CA LYS A 146 2.84 -6.17 18.25
C LYS A 146 1.37 -6.37 17.86
N GLU A 147 0.78 -5.38 17.17
CA GLU A 147 -0.60 -5.37 16.73
C GLU A 147 -0.65 -5.20 15.21
N LEU A 148 -1.16 -6.23 14.54
CA LEU A 148 -1.34 -6.25 13.09
C LEU A 148 -2.83 -6.13 12.77
N VAL A 149 -3.18 -5.11 12.00
CA VAL A 149 -4.52 -4.87 11.51
C VAL A 149 -4.65 -5.48 10.12
N ILE A 150 -5.61 -6.39 9.96
CA ILE A 150 -5.87 -7.03 8.68
C ILE A 150 -7.26 -6.64 8.16
N PRO A 151 -7.45 -6.54 6.84
CA PRO A 151 -8.77 -6.36 6.27
C PRO A 151 -9.64 -7.61 6.45
N PRO A 152 -10.98 -7.47 6.43
CA PRO A 152 -11.92 -8.59 6.59
C PRO A 152 -11.74 -9.68 5.52
N ALA A 153 -11.29 -9.31 4.33
CA ALA A 153 -10.95 -10.26 3.27
C ALA A 153 -9.82 -11.24 3.64
N ALA A 154 -8.98 -10.89 4.62
CA ALA A 154 -7.91 -11.74 5.15
C ALA A 154 -8.25 -12.36 6.52
N GLU A 155 -9.47 -12.21 7.03
CA GLU A 155 -9.89 -12.70 8.35
C GLU A 155 -9.65 -14.21 8.52
N SER A 156 -9.79 -14.98 7.44
CA SER A 156 -9.50 -16.42 7.40
C SER A 156 -8.06 -16.77 7.80
N LEU A 157 -7.11 -15.85 7.60
CA LEU A 157 -5.69 -16.05 7.94
C LEU A 157 -5.33 -15.59 9.36
N LYS A 158 -6.26 -14.92 10.06
CA LYS A 158 -6.04 -14.35 11.40
C LYS A 158 -5.36 -15.34 12.35
N THR A 159 -5.96 -16.53 12.52
CA THR A 159 -5.48 -17.57 13.45
C THR A 159 -4.07 -18.04 13.10
N SER A 160 -3.79 -18.20 11.81
CA SER A 160 -2.49 -18.64 11.30
C SER A 160 -1.42 -17.57 11.51
N ILE A 161 -1.75 -16.31 11.28
CA ILE A 161 -0.83 -15.19 11.46
C ILE A 161 -0.53 -14.97 12.94
N GLU A 162 -1.52 -15.00 13.82
CA GLU A 162 -1.31 -14.87 15.28
C GLU A 162 -0.39 -15.97 15.80
N SER A 163 -0.56 -17.19 15.31
CA SER A 163 0.28 -18.34 15.69
C SER A 163 1.72 -18.19 15.16
N ALA A 164 1.88 -17.73 13.91
CA ALA A 164 3.18 -17.63 13.26
C ALA A 164 4.02 -16.42 13.73
N THR A 165 3.37 -15.29 13.96
CA THR A 165 4.03 -14.01 14.29
C THR A 165 4.05 -13.75 15.79
N LYS A 166 3.12 -14.32 16.58
CA LYS A 166 2.85 -13.94 17.98
C LYS A 166 2.41 -12.49 18.14
N TRP A 167 1.97 -11.84 17.07
CA TRP A 167 1.38 -10.52 17.11
C TRP A 167 -0.13 -10.65 17.26
N LYS A 168 -0.74 -9.68 17.95
CA LYS A 168 -2.18 -9.59 18.12
C LYS A 168 -2.80 -9.14 16.80
N VAL A 169 -3.68 -9.94 16.21
CA VAL A 169 -4.29 -9.60 14.92
C VAL A 169 -5.69 -9.05 15.12
N LYS A 170 -5.94 -7.85 14.59
CA LYS A 170 -7.24 -7.19 14.65
C LYS A 170 -7.82 -7.08 13.24
N VAL A 171 -9.03 -7.59 13.06
CA VAL A 171 -9.74 -7.43 11.79
C VAL A 171 -10.39 -6.05 11.77
N LEU A 172 -10.05 -5.24 10.78
CA LEU A 172 -10.64 -3.92 10.60
C LEU A 172 -10.93 -3.68 9.11
N PRO A 173 -12.19 -3.35 8.76
CA PRO A 173 -12.48 -2.90 7.41
C PRO A 173 -11.84 -1.53 7.14
N PRO A 174 -11.39 -1.27 5.90
CA PRO A 174 -10.72 -0.02 5.53
C PRO A 174 -11.54 1.24 5.87
N GLU A 175 -12.87 1.13 5.83
CA GLU A 175 -13.79 2.21 6.18
C GLU A 175 -13.74 2.62 7.67
N LYS A 176 -13.31 1.71 8.56
CA LYS A 176 -13.22 1.96 10.02
C LYS A 176 -11.81 2.30 10.47
N ILE A 177 -10.85 2.43 9.55
CA ILE A 177 -9.50 2.93 9.86
C ILE A 177 -9.55 4.28 10.61
N PRO A 178 -10.39 5.27 10.22
CA PRO A 178 -10.45 6.55 10.93
C PRO A 178 -10.96 6.41 12.37
N ASP A 179 -11.91 5.51 12.63
CA ASP A 179 -12.47 5.26 13.98
C ASP A 179 -11.45 4.65 14.95
N LEU A 180 -10.46 3.93 14.44
CA LEU A 180 -9.43 3.28 15.26
C LEU A 180 -8.36 4.27 15.74
N ILE A 181 -8.25 5.43 15.07
CA ILE A 181 -7.22 6.45 15.32
C ILE A 181 -7.81 7.62 16.11
N LYS A 182 -9.13 7.86 16.02
CA LYS A 182 -9.85 8.84 16.86
C LYS A 182 -10.01 8.44 18.33
N LYS A 183 -9.52 7.27 18.77
CA LYS A 183 -9.66 6.75 20.13
C LYS A 183 -8.38 6.84 20.93
#